data_AF-A0AAD3W0D3-F1
#
_entry.id   AF-A0AAD3W0D3-F1
#
_cell.length_a   1.000
_cell.length_b   1.000
_cell.length_c   1.000
_cell.angle_alpha   90.00
_cell.angle_beta   90.00
_cell.angle_gamma   90.00
#
_symmetry.space_group_name_H-M   'P 1'
#
loop_
_entity.id
_entity.type
_entity.pdbx_description
1 polymer ?
#
loop_
_entity_poly.entity_id
_entity_poly.type
_entity_poly.pdbx_seq_one_letter_code
_entity_poly.pdbx_strand_id
1 'polypeptide(L)'
;MLAVHGRTVAQGYGGKANWDEISRIAASVSIPTVGNGDVTSPCEGIGRLHASGCSGIMIGRGILGNPFFFTNLNDLLRGRESEPQGHAERIKMARVHLNRAAARYGKHHATLELKKHLVFYFKGMKGASRLRVAINNANSLSELVDAIDLFSAQFSGSKRGQ
;
A
#
# COMPACT_ATOMS: atom_id res chain seq x y z
N MET A 1 23.85 5.20 -7.30
CA MET A 1 22.43 4.97 -7.66
C MET A 1 21.68 6.27 -7.43
N LEU A 2 20.78 6.64 -8.35
CA LEU A 2 19.96 7.86 -8.30
C LEU A 2 18.48 7.49 -8.25
N ALA A 3 17.73 8.02 -7.28
CA ALA A 3 16.28 7.89 -7.25
C ALA A 3 15.62 9.20 -7.73
N VAL A 4 14.68 9.11 -8.67
CA VAL A 4 14.02 10.27 -9.27
C VAL A 4 12.52 10.16 -9.06
N HIS A 5 11.95 11.09 -8.29
CA HIS A 5 10.50 11.28 -8.30
C HIS A 5 10.11 12.12 -9.51
N GLY A 6 9.13 11.68 -10.31
CA GLY A 6 8.66 12.39 -11.51
C GLY A 6 7.86 13.67 -11.23
N ARG A 7 8.12 14.38 -10.13
CA ARG A 7 7.48 15.65 -9.77
C ARG A 7 8.53 16.64 -9.31
N THR A 8 8.30 17.91 -9.61
CA THR A 8 9.08 19.00 -9.04
C THR A 8 8.69 19.22 -7.58
N VAL A 9 9.58 19.88 -6.83
CA VAL A 9 9.31 20.27 -5.44
C VAL A 9 8.02 21.10 -5.33
N ALA A 10 7.81 22.04 -6.27
CA ALA A 10 6.63 22.92 -6.29
C ALA A 10 5.30 22.16 -6.52
N GLN A 11 5.33 21.04 -7.25
CA GLN A 11 4.13 20.22 -7.47
C GLN A 11 3.71 19.46 -6.21
N GLY A 12 4.65 19.13 -5.32
CA GLY A 12 4.37 18.28 -4.16
C GLY A 12 3.70 16.96 -4.57
N TYR A 13 2.44 16.77 -4.18
CA TYR A 13 1.62 15.62 -4.57
C TYR A 13 0.55 15.94 -5.63
N GLY A 14 0.51 17.16 -6.15
CA GLY A 14 -0.37 17.60 -7.21
C GLY A 14 0.03 17.06 -8.59
N GLY A 15 -0.92 17.07 -9.53
CA GLY A 15 -0.71 16.54 -10.89
C GLY A 15 -0.34 15.06 -10.92
N LYS A 16 0.27 14.62 -12.02
CA LYS A 16 0.78 13.25 -12.22
C LYS A 16 2.30 13.25 -12.28
N ALA A 17 2.92 12.19 -11.80
CA ALA A 17 4.35 11.97 -11.99
C ALA A 17 4.67 11.85 -13.49
N ASN A 18 5.62 12.66 -13.98
CA ASN A 18 6.09 12.65 -15.36
C ASN A 18 7.17 11.57 -15.53
N TRP A 19 6.77 10.43 -16.09
CA TRP A 19 7.69 9.31 -16.34
C TRP A 19 8.56 9.52 -17.57
N ASP A 20 8.16 10.35 -18.53
CA ASP A 20 8.99 10.66 -19.69
C ASP A 20 10.25 11.43 -19.27
N GLU A 21 10.12 12.32 -18.28
CA GLU A 21 11.28 13.01 -17.69
C GLU A 21 12.20 12.05 -16.93
N ILE A 22 11.62 11.10 -16.19
CA ILE A 22 12.41 10.04 -15.54
C ILE A 22 13.19 9.24 -16.59
N SER A 23 12.56 8.87 -17.71
CA SER A 23 13.21 8.17 -18.81
C SER A 23 14.36 8.97 -19.43
N ARG A 24 14.15 10.28 -19.65
CA ARG A 24 15.21 11.19 -20.14
C ARG A 24 16.40 11.23 -19.20
N ILE A 25 16.16 11.31 -17.89
CA ILE A 25 17.22 11.30 -16.87
C ILE A 25 17.92 9.93 -16.82
N ALA A 26 17.16 8.83 -16.88
CA ALA A 26 17.74 7.49 -16.89
C ALA A 26 18.67 7.27 -18.09
N ALA A 27 18.31 7.80 -19.27
CA ALA A 27 19.13 7.73 -20.47
C ALA A 27 20.37 8.64 -20.46
N SER A 28 20.38 9.70 -19.63
CA SER A 28 21.47 10.69 -19.61
C SER A 28 22.59 10.38 -18.61
N VAL A 29 22.43 9.35 -17.77
CA VAL A 29 23.41 8.97 -16.74
C VAL A 29 23.81 7.50 -16.85
N SER A 30 25.07 7.19 -16.51
CA SER A 30 25.60 5.82 -16.55
C SER A 30 25.38 5.03 -15.24
N ILE A 31 24.95 5.69 -14.17
CA ILE A 31 24.68 5.05 -12.87
C ILE A 31 23.26 4.47 -12.82
N PRO A 32 23.00 3.43 -12.00
CA PRO A 32 21.66 2.87 -11.85
C PRO A 32 20.65 3.92 -11.40
N THR A 33 19.52 3.99 -12.10
CA THR A 33 18.41 4.91 -11.82
C THR A 33 17.18 4.17 -11.31
N VAL A 34 16.47 4.77 -10.36
CA VAL A 34 15.25 4.25 -9.76
C VAL A 34 14.12 5.26 -9.94
N GLY A 35 13.13 4.91 -10.76
CA GLY A 35 11.96 5.75 -11.03
C GLY A 35 10.94 5.70 -9.88
N ASN A 36 10.38 6.85 -9.52
CA ASN A 36 9.39 6.97 -8.45
C ASN A 36 8.23 7.91 -8.82
N GLY A 37 7.05 7.56 -8.31
CA GLY A 37 5.87 8.43 -8.34
C GLY A 37 4.69 7.74 -8.99
N ASP A 38 3.56 7.73 -8.29
CA ASP A 38 2.25 7.26 -8.77
C ASP A 38 2.19 5.82 -9.30
N VAL A 39 3.08 4.93 -8.85
CA VAL A 39 2.93 3.48 -9.10
C VAL A 39 1.91 2.94 -8.11
N THR A 40 0.75 2.50 -8.60
CA THR A 40 -0.39 2.09 -7.75
C THR A 40 -0.76 0.63 -7.91
N SER A 41 -0.32 -0.03 -8.97
CA SER A 41 -0.45 -1.48 -9.14
C SER A 41 0.88 -2.13 -9.55
N PRO A 42 1.07 -3.43 -9.27
CA PRO A 42 2.23 -4.19 -9.72
C PRO A 42 2.40 -4.19 -11.24
N CYS A 43 1.31 -4.38 -11.99
CA CYS A 43 1.32 -4.35 -13.47
C CYS A 43 1.78 -2.99 -14.01
N GLU A 44 1.24 -1.89 -13.45
CA GLU A 44 1.68 -0.53 -13.78
C GLU A 44 3.17 -0.31 -13.46
N GLY A 45 3.64 -0.84 -12.32
CA GLY A 45 5.05 -0.79 -11.95
C GLY A 45 5.97 -1.46 -12.97
N ILE A 46 5.63 -2.67 -13.41
CA ILE A 46 6.37 -3.41 -14.43
C ILE A 46 6.37 -2.65 -15.76
N GLY A 47 5.21 -2.18 -16.20
CA GLY A 47 5.09 -1.42 -17.46
C GLY A 47 5.97 -0.16 -17.46
N ARG A 48 5.99 0.56 -16.33
CA ARG A 48 6.84 1.76 -16.17
C ARG A 48 8.32 1.44 -16.06
N LEU A 49 8.69 0.35 -15.38
CA LEU A 49 10.07 -0.12 -15.35
C LEU A 49 10.59 -0.38 -16.76
N HIS A 50 9.82 -1.12 -17.58
CA HIS A 50 10.20 -1.44 -18.95
C HIS A 50 10.24 -0.20 -19.86
N ALA A 51 9.25 0.69 -19.75
CA ALA A 51 9.15 1.86 -20.61
C ALA A 51 10.20 2.94 -20.29
N SER A 52 10.69 3.02 -19.05
CA SER A 52 11.57 4.12 -18.62
C SER A 52 13.06 3.86 -18.75
N GLY A 53 13.48 2.62 -18.98
CA GLY A 53 14.89 2.25 -18.94
C GLY A 53 15.54 2.39 -17.55
N CYS A 54 14.74 2.64 -16.50
CA CYS A 54 15.24 2.64 -15.13
C CYS A 54 15.73 1.25 -14.73
N SER A 55 16.76 1.20 -13.88
CA SER A 55 17.24 -0.06 -13.28
C SER A 55 16.29 -0.60 -12.21
N GLY A 56 15.38 0.24 -11.70
CA GLY A 56 14.38 -0.16 -10.72
C GLY A 56 13.25 0.84 -10.58
N ILE A 57 12.26 0.48 -9.77
CA ILE A 57 11.18 1.38 -9.35
C ILE A 57 11.11 1.45 -7.83
N MET A 58 10.78 2.62 -7.32
CA MET A 58 10.47 2.82 -5.91
C MET A 58 8.97 3.08 -5.77
N ILE A 59 8.33 2.40 -4.82
CA ILE A 59 6.90 2.53 -4.57
C ILE A 59 6.70 3.17 -3.20
N GLY A 60 5.95 4.28 -3.18
CA GLY A 60 5.60 5.00 -1.94
C GLY A 60 4.17 4.69 -1.51
N ARG A 61 3.25 5.63 -1.75
CA ARG A 61 1.86 5.53 -1.28
C ARG A 61 1.08 4.31 -1.78
N GLY A 62 1.47 3.72 -2.91
CA GLY A 62 0.81 2.55 -3.51
C GLY A 62 0.82 1.29 -2.63
N ILE A 63 1.75 1.18 -1.68
CA ILE A 63 1.84 0.02 -0.76
C ILE A 63 1.10 0.24 0.56
N LEU A 64 0.62 1.46 0.85
CA LEU A 64 -0.05 1.74 2.12
C LEU A 64 -1.37 0.98 2.20
N GLY A 65 -1.48 0.08 3.19
CA GLY A 65 -2.63 -0.82 3.33
C GLY A 65 -2.70 -1.94 2.28
N ASN A 66 -1.65 -2.09 1.47
CA ASN A 66 -1.53 -3.13 0.45
C ASN A 66 -0.12 -3.78 0.49
N PRO A 67 0.22 -4.51 1.57
CA PRO A 67 1.51 -5.19 1.66
C PRO A 67 1.67 -6.32 0.63
N PHE A 68 0.56 -6.80 0.06
CA PHE A 68 0.55 -7.82 -0.99
C PHE A 68 1.11 -7.34 -2.32
N PHE A 69 1.26 -6.02 -2.50
CA PHE A 69 1.84 -5.43 -3.70
C PHE A 69 3.12 -6.13 -4.14
N PHE A 70 4.04 -6.40 -3.21
CA PHE A 70 5.32 -7.04 -3.52
C PHE A 70 5.18 -8.51 -3.87
N THR A 71 4.27 -9.25 -3.23
CA THR A 71 3.97 -10.63 -3.59
C THR A 71 3.43 -10.68 -5.02
N ASN A 72 2.43 -9.86 -5.31
CA ASN A 72 1.80 -9.74 -6.63
C ASN A 72 2.82 -9.33 -7.70
N LEU A 73 3.69 -8.36 -7.41
CA LEU A 73 4.77 -7.96 -8.31
C LEU A 73 5.72 -9.12 -8.61
N ASN A 74 6.10 -9.86 -7.59
CA ASN A 74 7.01 -11.00 -7.66
C ASN A 74 6.39 -12.21 -8.37
N ASP A 75 5.07 -12.37 -8.33
CA ASP A 75 4.32 -13.35 -9.10
C ASP A 75 4.32 -12.98 -10.59
N LEU A 76 3.96 -11.73 -10.92
CA LEU A 76 3.98 -11.23 -12.30
C LEU A 76 5.37 -11.32 -12.94
N LEU A 77 6.42 -10.96 -12.20
CA LEU A 77 7.82 -11.07 -12.67
C LEU A 77 8.24 -12.52 -12.96
N ARG A 78 7.56 -13.52 -12.40
CA ARG A 78 7.79 -14.94 -12.69
C ARG A 78 6.80 -15.52 -13.71
N GLY A 79 6.02 -14.67 -14.37
CA GLY A 79 5.01 -15.10 -15.34
C GLY A 79 3.82 -15.83 -14.70
N ARG A 80 3.58 -15.66 -13.40
CA ARG A 80 2.37 -16.15 -12.73
C ARG A 80 1.27 -15.10 -12.78
N GLU A 81 0.03 -15.57 -12.73
CA GLU A 81 -1.11 -14.71 -12.48
C GLU A 81 -1.01 -14.07 -11.09
N SER A 82 -1.49 -12.83 -10.99
CA SER A 82 -1.53 -12.08 -9.74
C SER A 82 -2.91 -11.45 -9.60
N GLU A 83 -3.65 -11.87 -8.59
CA GLU A 83 -4.97 -11.32 -8.29
C GLU A 83 -4.90 -10.25 -7.19
N PRO A 84 -5.69 -9.17 -7.29
CA PRO A 84 -5.89 -8.25 -6.19
C PRO A 84 -6.52 -8.94 -4.99
N GLN A 85 -6.05 -8.61 -3.79
CA GLN A 85 -6.61 -9.19 -2.57
C GLN A 85 -7.98 -8.61 -2.24
N GLY A 86 -8.92 -9.49 -1.95
CA GLY A 86 -10.25 -9.15 -1.50
C GLY A 86 -10.27 -8.43 -0.15
N HIS A 87 -11.44 -7.95 0.23
CA HIS A 87 -11.62 -7.26 1.51
C HIS A 87 -11.26 -8.15 2.71
N ALA A 88 -11.58 -9.44 2.66
CA ALA A 88 -11.32 -10.39 3.75
C ALA A 88 -9.81 -10.54 4.00
N GLU A 89 -9.01 -10.66 2.94
CA GLU A 89 -7.55 -10.77 3.00
C GLU A 89 -6.92 -9.47 3.55
N ARG A 90 -7.41 -8.32 3.10
CA ARG A 90 -6.95 -7.01 3.61
C ARG A 90 -7.26 -6.84 5.09
N ILE A 91 -8.45 -7.22 5.55
CA ILE A 91 -8.84 -7.20 6.96
C ILE A 91 -7.97 -8.15 7.78
N LYS A 92 -7.78 -9.39 7.31
CA LYS A 92 -6.89 -10.37 7.95
C LYS A 92 -5.47 -9.84 8.09
N MET A 93 -4.94 -9.21 7.04
CA MET A 93 -3.59 -8.65 7.05
C MET A 93 -3.47 -7.45 7.99
N ALA A 94 -4.49 -6.61 8.10
CA ALA A 94 -4.53 -5.54 9.09
C ALA A 94 -4.38 -6.09 10.53
N ARG A 95 -5.08 -7.19 10.87
CA ARG A 95 -4.94 -7.87 12.17
C ARG A 95 -3.54 -8.45 12.38
N VAL A 96 -2.99 -9.11 11.35
CA VAL A 96 -1.61 -9.64 11.41
C VAL A 96 -0.61 -8.52 11.66
N HIS A 97 -0.74 -7.39 10.96
CA HIS A 97 0.15 -6.24 11.12
C HIS A 97 0.04 -5.65 12.52
N LEU A 98 -1.18 -5.48 13.05
CA LEU A 98 -1.42 -4.99 14.41
C LEU A 98 -0.79 -5.89 15.48
N ASN A 99 -0.99 -7.21 15.37
CA ASN A 99 -0.44 -8.17 16.33
C ASN A 99 1.09 -8.23 16.28
N ARG A 100 1.68 -8.18 15.08
CA ARG A 100 3.15 -8.15 14.92
C ARG A 100 3.74 -6.86 15.49
N ALA A 101 3.09 -5.72 15.26
CA ALA A 101 3.53 -4.45 15.83
C ALA A 101 3.44 -4.47 17.37
N ALA A 102 2.35 -5.00 17.93
CA ALA A 102 2.21 -5.15 19.37
C ALA A 102 3.27 -6.07 19.99
N ALA A 103 3.58 -7.19 19.32
CA ALA A 103 4.63 -8.11 19.76
C ALA A 103 6.03 -7.47 19.69
N ARG A 104 6.29 -6.64 18.67
CA ARG A 104 7.63 -6.06 18.43
C ARG A 104 7.91 -4.78 19.20
N TYR A 105 6.89 -3.94 19.39
CA TYR A 105 7.02 -2.57 19.94
C TYR A 105 6.25 -2.37 21.24
N GLY A 106 5.50 -3.37 21.69
CA GLY A 106 4.61 -3.27 22.85
C GLY A 106 3.23 -2.72 22.49
N LYS A 107 2.23 -3.09 23.30
CA LYS A 107 0.81 -2.78 23.03
C LYS A 107 0.53 -1.29 22.92
N HIS A 108 1.11 -0.47 23.81
CA HIS A 108 0.89 0.97 23.84
C HIS A 108 1.40 1.65 22.55
N HIS A 109 2.67 1.42 22.18
CA HIS A 109 3.24 1.97 20.95
C HIS A 109 2.52 1.49 19.70
N ALA A 110 2.19 0.20 19.60
CA ALA A 110 1.44 -0.33 18.47
C ALA A 110 0.06 0.35 18.33
N THR A 111 -0.62 0.62 19.44
CA THR A 111 -1.92 1.30 19.44
C THR A 111 -1.82 2.71 18.89
N LEU A 112 -0.79 3.47 19.26
CA LEU A 112 -0.64 4.86 18.80
C LEU A 112 -0.17 4.95 17.35
N GLU A 113 0.86 4.18 16.97
CA GLU A 113 1.49 4.31 15.67
C GLU A 113 0.69 3.61 14.56
N LEU A 114 0.14 2.42 14.81
CA LEU A 114 -0.53 1.68 13.74
C LEU A 114 -1.87 2.26 13.33
N LYS A 115 -2.52 3.10 14.14
CA LYS A 115 -3.76 3.80 13.72
C LYS A 115 -3.60 4.50 12.37
N LYS A 116 -2.47 5.18 12.19
CA LYS A 116 -2.12 5.91 10.95
C LYS A 116 -2.03 4.98 9.74
N HIS A 117 -1.67 3.71 9.96
CA HIS A 117 -1.50 2.71 8.91
C HIS A 117 -2.77 1.88 8.66
N LEU A 118 -3.50 1.56 9.73
CA LEU A 118 -4.71 0.72 9.68
C LEU A 118 -5.78 1.33 8.76
N VAL A 119 -5.95 2.65 8.78
CA VAL A 119 -6.93 3.34 7.92
C VAL A 119 -6.74 3.07 6.43
N PHE A 120 -5.50 2.83 5.96
CA PHE A 120 -5.23 2.52 4.57
C PHE A 120 -5.71 1.12 4.16
N TYR A 121 -5.68 0.15 5.08
CA TYR A 121 -6.16 -1.20 4.80
C TYR A 121 -7.64 -1.23 4.43
N PHE A 122 -8.44 -0.30 4.94
CA PHE A 122 -9.90 -0.27 4.76
C PHE A 122 -10.37 0.76 3.73
N LYS A 123 -9.46 1.53 3.12
CA LYS A 123 -9.80 2.53 2.10
C LYS A 123 -10.57 1.88 0.95
N GLY A 124 -11.69 2.50 0.57
CA GLY A 124 -12.58 2.04 -0.51
C GLY A 124 -13.65 1.02 -0.08
N MET A 125 -13.63 0.53 1.16
CA MET A 125 -14.63 -0.43 1.64
C MET A 125 -15.89 0.29 2.16
N LYS A 126 -17.06 -0.31 1.94
CA LYS A 126 -18.33 0.16 2.54
C LYS A 126 -18.20 0.19 4.07
N GLY A 127 -18.57 1.32 4.68
CA GLY A 127 -18.49 1.51 6.13
C GLY A 127 -17.10 1.92 6.67
N ALA A 128 -16.08 2.06 5.82
CA ALA A 128 -14.72 2.41 6.25
C ALA A 128 -14.63 3.79 6.94
N SER A 129 -15.55 4.71 6.66
CA SER A 129 -15.61 6.02 7.33
C SER A 129 -15.89 5.87 8.83
N ARG A 130 -16.86 5.02 9.20
CA ARG A 130 -17.21 4.73 10.60
C ARG A 130 -16.07 3.99 11.31
N LEU A 131 -15.47 3.01 10.64
CA LEU A 131 -14.31 2.30 11.18
C LEU A 131 -13.13 3.24 11.44
N ARG A 132 -12.85 4.17 10.52
CA ARG A 132 -11.77 5.17 10.70
C ARG A 132 -11.98 6.01 11.97
N VAL A 133 -13.21 6.41 12.27
CA VAL A 133 -13.52 7.13 13.52
C VAL A 133 -13.23 6.25 14.73
N ALA A 134 -13.67 4.99 14.72
CA ALA A 134 -13.40 4.04 15.81
C ALA A 134 -11.89 3.81 16.01
N ILE A 135 -11.13 3.57 14.94
CA ILE A 135 -9.67 3.40 14.98
C ILE A 135 -8.99 4.62 15.59
N ASN A 136 -9.35 5.83 15.16
CA ASN A 136 -8.72 7.06 15.65
C ASN A 136 -8.97 7.27 17.15
N ASN A 137 -10.17 6.93 17.64
CA ASN A 137 -10.57 7.10 19.04
C ASN A 137 -10.13 5.96 19.98
N ALA A 138 -9.68 4.81 19.45
CA ALA A 138 -9.32 3.65 20.27
C ALA A 138 -8.11 3.91 21.18
N ASN A 139 -8.20 3.71 22.49
CA ASN A 139 -7.09 3.98 23.43
C ASN A 139 -6.29 2.73 23.81
N SER A 140 -6.71 1.57 23.31
CA SER A 140 -6.08 0.29 23.59
C SER A 140 -5.98 -0.60 22.36
N LEU A 141 -5.10 -1.60 22.45
CA LEU A 141 -4.96 -2.62 21.41
C LEU A 141 -6.26 -3.43 21.25
N SER A 142 -6.95 -3.72 22.36
CA SER A 142 -8.24 -4.42 22.37
C SER A 142 -9.30 -3.62 21.61
N GLU A 143 -9.43 -2.31 21.87
CA GLU A 143 -10.40 -1.48 21.15
C GLU A 143 -10.14 -1.44 19.63
N LEU A 144 -8.87 -1.45 19.21
CA LEU A 144 -8.53 -1.56 17.79
C LEU A 144 -8.95 -2.91 17.20
N VAL A 145 -8.71 -4.01 17.93
CA VAL A 145 -9.12 -5.36 17.49
C VAL A 145 -10.63 -5.44 17.41
N ASP A 146 -11.36 -4.98 18.43
CA ASP A 146 -12.83 -5.00 18.47
C ASP A 146 -13.43 -4.18 17.33
N ALA A 147 -12.86 -3.01 17.04
CA ALA A 147 -13.30 -2.18 15.92
C ALA A 147 -13.12 -2.90 14.56
N ILE A 148 -11.99 -3.59 14.37
CA ILE A 148 -11.72 -4.38 13.16
C ILE A 148 -12.67 -5.58 13.09
N ASP A 149 -12.92 -6.28 14.20
CA ASP A 149 -13.73 -7.48 14.24
C ASP A 149 -15.21 -7.15 13.98
N LEU A 150 -15.74 -6.09 14.59
CA LEU A 150 -17.08 -5.57 14.30
C LEU A 150 -17.23 -5.18 12.83
N PHE A 151 -16.22 -4.54 12.25
CA PHE A 151 -16.22 -4.20 10.83
C PHE A 151 -16.14 -5.44 9.94
N SER A 152 -15.42 -6.49 10.35
CA SER A 152 -15.28 -7.72 9.58
C SER A 152 -16.58 -8.54 9.49
N ALA A 153 -17.44 -8.43 10.52
CA ALA A 153 -18.70 -9.17 10.60
C ALA A 153 -19.62 -8.88 9.40
N GLN A 154 -19.59 -7.67 8.85
CA GLN A 154 -20.42 -7.30 7.68
C GLN A 154 -20.01 -8.02 6.38
N PHE A 155 -18.80 -8.59 6.32
CA PHE A 155 -18.31 -9.37 5.18
C PHE A 155 -18.42 -10.88 5.40
N SER A 156 -18.68 -11.31 6.64
CA SER A 156 -18.79 -12.73 7.00
C SER A 156 -20.10 -13.38 6.49
N GLY A 157 -21.05 -12.57 6.03
CA GLY A 157 -22.32 -13.02 5.43
C GLY A 157 -22.34 -13.08 3.89
N SER A 158 -21.28 -12.64 3.20
CA SER A 158 -21.25 -12.65 1.73
C SER A 158 -20.67 -13.97 1.21
N LYS A 159 -21.48 -15.04 1.30
CA LYS A 159 -21.24 -16.23 0.48
C LYS A 159 -21.57 -15.87 -0.98
N ARG A 160 -20.55 -15.94 -1.84
CA ARG A 160 -20.60 -16.08 -3.31
C ARG A 160 -21.59 -15.17 -4.05
N GLY A 161 -21.06 -14.19 -4.77
CA GLY A 161 -21.74 -13.53 -5.88
C GLY A 161 -20.70 -13.15 -6.92
N GLN A 162 -20.81 -13.82 -8.06
CA GLN A 162 -20.05 -13.72 -9.32
C GLN A 162 -19.49 -12.35 -9.67
#